data_AF-A0A5Q4T0D3-F1
#
_entry.id   AF-A0A5Q4T0D3-F1
#
_cell.length_a   1.000
_cell.length_b   1.000
_cell.length_c   1.000
_cell.angle_alpha   90.00
_cell.angle_beta   90.00
_cell.angle_gamma   90.00
#
_symmetry.space_group_name_H-M   'P 1'
#
loop_
_entity.id
_entity.type
_entity.pdbx_description
1 polymer ?
#
loop_
_entity_poly.entity_id
_entity_poly.type
_entity_poly.pdbx_seq_one_letter_code
_entity_poly.pdbx_strand_id
1 'polypeptide(L)'
;MTIAPEAPPSGSVPEVTSHQETRGRVAHLLSLREQAERGPSDRATEAQHAKGKLTARERIALLLDEGSFREVEQLRRHRASGFGLEAKKPYTDGVVTGWGTVEGRTVFVYAHDFRIFGGALGEAHATKIH
;
A
#
# COMPACT_ATOMS: atom_id res chain seq x y z
N MET A 1 -14.18 36.49 40.41
CA MET A 1 -13.28 36.43 39.25
C MET A 1 -13.71 35.23 38.42
N THR A 2 -14.60 35.44 37.45
CA THR A 2 -15.17 34.38 36.60
C THR A 2 -14.56 34.54 35.21
N ILE A 3 -13.79 33.54 34.81
CA ILE A 3 -13.11 33.51 33.51
C ILE A 3 -14.14 33.01 32.49
N ALA A 4 -14.42 33.81 31.46
CA ALA A 4 -15.30 33.39 30.36
C ALA A 4 -14.59 32.33 29.50
N PRO A 5 -15.32 31.34 28.93
CA PRO A 5 -14.72 30.35 28.05
C PRO A 5 -14.28 31.00 26.72
N GLU A 6 -13.04 30.72 26.33
CA GLU A 6 -12.43 31.17 25.08
C GLU A 6 -13.13 30.48 23.89
N ALA A 7 -13.51 31.27 22.88
CA ALA A 7 -14.12 30.75 21.66
C ALA A 7 -13.14 29.85 20.90
N PRO A 8 -13.60 28.74 20.29
CA PRO A 8 -12.72 27.86 19.53
C PRO A 8 -12.07 28.64 18.38
N PRO A 9 -10.79 28.37 18.08
CA PRO A 9 -10.08 29.08 17.01
C PRO A 9 -10.82 28.87 15.69
N SER A 10 -11.07 29.96 14.97
CA SER A 10 -11.67 29.99 13.65
C SER A 10 -10.70 29.40 12.61
N GLY A 11 -10.50 28.09 12.65
CA GLY A 11 -9.91 27.36 11.55
C GLY A 11 -10.90 27.37 10.38
N SER A 12 -10.52 28.03 9.29
CA SER A 12 -11.29 28.02 8.05
C SER A 12 -11.57 26.57 7.65
N VAL A 13 -12.85 26.19 7.63
CA VAL A 13 -13.28 24.95 7.00
C VAL A 13 -12.80 25.00 5.55
N PRO A 14 -12.04 24.01 5.05
CA PRO A 14 -11.57 24.05 3.67
C PRO A 14 -12.77 24.19 2.72
N GLU A 15 -12.63 25.10 1.75
CA GLU A 15 -13.60 25.40 0.71
C GLU A 15 -14.15 24.10 0.09
N VAL A 16 -15.48 24.00 -0.01
CA VAL A 16 -16.16 22.78 -0.47
C VAL A 16 -15.68 22.46 -1.89
N THR A 17 -14.81 21.46 -2.00
CA THR A 17 -14.23 21.02 -3.28
C THR A 17 -15.34 20.56 -4.21
N SER A 18 -15.28 20.92 -5.50
CA SER A 18 -16.37 20.61 -6.43
C SER A 18 -16.56 19.10 -6.60
N HIS A 19 -17.78 18.69 -6.97
CA HIS A 19 -18.08 17.28 -7.24
C HIS A 19 -17.21 16.70 -8.37
N GLN A 20 -16.84 17.52 -9.35
CA GLN A 20 -16.01 17.12 -10.49
C GLN A 20 -14.55 16.90 -10.10
N GLU A 21 -13.97 17.79 -9.28
CA GLU A 21 -12.62 17.61 -8.74
C GLU A 21 -12.53 16.39 -7.82
N THR A 22 -13.57 16.15 -7.00
CA THR A 22 -13.65 14.97 -6.15
C THR A 22 -13.63 13.68 -6.97
N ARG A 23 -14.45 13.61 -8.03
CA ARG A 23 -14.45 12.48 -8.97
C ARG A 23 -13.09 12.27 -9.62
N GLY A 24 -12.42 13.34 -10.03
CA GLY A 24 -11.07 13.29 -10.59
C GLY A 24 -10.04 12.71 -9.61
N ARG A 25 -10.07 13.14 -8.34
CA ARG A 25 -9.18 12.61 -7.29
C ARG A 25 -9.44 11.13 -7.00
N VAL A 26 -10.70 10.70 -6.99
CA VAL A 26 -11.06 9.28 -6.83
C VAL A 26 -10.52 8.45 -7.99
N ALA A 27 -10.71 8.89 -9.23
CA ALA A 27 -10.19 8.19 -10.41
C ALA A 27 -8.66 8.06 -10.37
N HIS A 28 -7.97 9.13 -9.98
CA HIS A 28 -6.51 9.10 -9.81
C HIS A 28 -6.10 8.09 -8.72
N LEU A 29 -6.75 8.09 -7.55
CA LEU A 29 -6.47 7.13 -6.48
C LEU A 29 -6.65 5.68 -6.94
N LEU A 30 -7.72 5.39 -7.68
CA LEU A 30 -7.99 4.06 -8.22
C LEU A 30 -6.88 3.62 -9.20
N SER A 31 -6.43 4.52 -10.07
CA SER A 31 -5.30 4.25 -10.97
C SER A 31 -4.01 3.94 -10.21
N LEU A 32 -3.72 4.66 -9.11
CA LEU A 32 -2.55 4.39 -8.28
C LEU A 32 -2.62 3.02 -7.59
N ARG A 33 -3.81 2.59 -7.14
CA ARG A 33 -4.02 1.27 -6.55
C ARG A 33 -3.81 0.16 -7.57
N GLU A 34 -4.35 0.32 -8.78
CA GLU A 34 -4.15 -0.62 -9.87
C GLU A 34 -2.65 -0.76 -10.23
N GLN A 35 -1.92 0.35 -10.30
CA GLN A 35 -0.47 0.32 -10.52
C GLN A 35 0.27 -0.43 -9.41
N ALA A 36 -0.11 -0.23 -8.14
CA ALA A 36 0.48 -0.94 -7.00
C ALA A 36 0.15 -2.44 -7.00
N GLU A 37 -1.02 -2.84 -7.51
CA GLU A 37 -1.42 -4.24 -7.66
C GLU A 37 -0.63 -4.97 -8.76
N ARG A 38 -0.49 -4.35 -9.93
CA ARG A 38 0.29 -4.91 -11.05
C ARG A 38 1.75 -5.16 -10.65
N GLY A 39 2.29 -4.33 -9.77
CA GLY A 39 3.66 -4.46 -9.27
C GLY A 39 4.66 -3.72 -10.16
N PRO A 40 5.97 -4.05 -10.10
CA PRO A 40 7.02 -3.21 -10.70
C PRO A 40 7.07 -3.28 -12.24
N SER A 41 6.66 -4.39 -12.86
CA SER A 41 6.49 -4.55 -14.31
C SER A 41 5.94 -5.94 -14.64
N ASP A 42 5.29 -6.08 -15.81
CA ASP A 42 4.83 -7.38 -16.32
C ASP A 42 5.98 -8.37 -16.49
N ARG A 43 7.12 -7.92 -17.03
CA ARG A 43 8.36 -8.72 -17.14
C ARG A 43 8.82 -9.29 -15.79
N ALA A 44 8.71 -8.53 -14.71
CA ALA A 44 9.11 -9.02 -13.38
C ALA A 44 8.13 -10.09 -12.85
N THR A 45 6.84 -9.96 -13.16
CA THR A 45 5.81 -10.96 -12.87
C THR A 45 6.06 -12.24 -13.66
N GLU A 46 6.26 -12.13 -14.98
CA GLU A 46 6.59 -13.26 -15.85
C GLU A 46 7.87 -13.98 -15.39
N ALA A 47 8.93 -13.24 -15.06
CA ALA A 47 10.18 -13.82 -14.57
C ALA A 47 10.02 -14.54 -13.21
N GLN A 48 9.07 -14.11 -12.38
CA GLN A 48 8.73 -14.79 -11.12
C GLN A 48 7.97 -16.09 -11.40
N HIS A 49 6.95 -16.03 -12.27
CA HIS A 49 6.18 -17.20 -12.68
C HIS A 49 7.01 -18.24 -13.43
N ALA A 50 7.94 -17.81 -14.29
CA ALA A 50 8.87 -18.68 -15.01
C ALA A 50 9.78 -19.50 -14.07
N LYS A 51 9.95 -19.07 -12.82
CA LYS A 51 10.65 -19.82 -11.76
C LYS A 51 9.75 -20.78 -11.00
N GLY A 52 8.49 -20.95 -11.41
CA GLY A 52 7.48 -21.73 -10.70
C GLY A 52 7.03 -21.09 -9.38
N LYS A 53 7.22 -19.78 -9.22
CA LYS A 53 6.89 -19.05 -7.99
C LYS A 53 5.70 -18.13 -8.21
N LEU A 54 4.82 -18.07 -7.22
CA LEU A 54 3.74 -17.10 -7.14
C LEU A 54 4.27 -15.71 -6.72
N THR A 55 3.52 -14.67 -7.04
CA THR A 55 3.71 -13.31 -6.51
C THR A 55 3.33 -13.24 -5.02
N ALA A 56 3.61 -12.11 -4.35
CA ALA A 56 3.18 -11.92 -2.96
C ALA A 56 1.65 -11.97 -2.81
N ARG A 57 0.91 -11.30 -3.70
CA ARG A 57 -0.56 -11.25 -3.67
C ARG A 57 -1.19 -12.60 -4.01
N GLU A 58 -0.65 -13.32 -4.97
CA GLU A 58 -1.13 -14.67 -5.32
C GLU A 58 -0.97 -15.65 -4.15
N ARG A 59 0.13 -15.57 -3.40
CA ARG A 59 0.31 -16.39 -2.19
C ARG A 59 -0.69 -16.04 -1.09
N ILE A 60 -0.95 -14.74 -0.89
CA ILE A 60 -1.95 -14.27 0.07
C ILE A 60 -3.35 -14.74 -0.34
N ALA A 61 -3.70 -14.61 -1.63
CA ALA A 61 -4.98 -15.06 -2.16
C ALA A 61 -5.16 -16.58 -2.09
N LEU A 62 -4.07 -17.35 -2.18
CA LEU A 62 -4.10 -18.80 -1.99
C LEU A 62 -4.33 -19.22 -0.52
N LEU A 63 -3.81 -18.43 0.43
CA LEU A 63 -3.89 -18.73 1.86
C LEU A 63 -5.23 -18.32 2.48
N LEU A 64 -5.72 -17.13 2.12
CA LEU A 64 -6.89 -16.53 2.74
C LEU A 64 -8.18 -16.96 2.05
N ASP A 65 -9.28 -16.96 2.79
CA ASP A 65 -10.61 -17.17 2.24
C ASP A 65 -10.91 -16.10 1.17
N GLU A 66 -11.58 -16.50 0.10
CA GLU A 66 -11.86 -15.64 -1.06
C GLU A 66 -12.59 -14.35 -0.66
N GLY A 67 -12.10 -13.21 -1.17
CA GLY A 67 -12.67 -11.89 -0.89
C GLY A 67 -12.44 -11.35 0.53
N SER A 68 -11.76 -12.09 1.41
CA SER A 68 -11.52 -11.66 2.80
C SER A 68 -10.36 -10.67 2.95
N PHE A 69 -9.41 -10.65 2.01
CA PHE A 69 -8.18 -9.89 2.15
C PHE A 69 -8.40 -8.38 2.15
N ARG A 70 -7.84 -7.70 3.16
CA ARG A 70 -7.81 -6.24 3.32
C ARG A 70 -6.36 -5.81 3.46
N GLU A 71 -5.83 -5.24 2.39
CA GLU A 71 -4.45 -4.74 2.36
C GLU A 71 -4.31 -3.43 3.14
N VAL A 72 -3.16 -3.29 3.81
CA VAL A 72 -2.76 -2.11 4.57
C VAL A 72 -1.53 -1.46 3.93
N GLU A 73 -1.53 -0.12 3.87
CA GLU A 73 -0.44 0.68 3.30
C GLU A 73 0.01 0.25 1.88
N GLN A 74 -0.93 -0.05 0.99
CA GLN A 74 -0.67 -0.43 -0.42
C GLN A 74 0.22 0.59 -1.16
N LEU A 75 0.02 1.88 -0.89
CA LEU A 75 0.71 2.98 -1.59
C LEU A 75 2.01 3.44 -0.90
N ARG A 76 2.52 2.69 0.10
CA ARG A 76 3.78 3.02 0.79
C ARG A 76 4.96 2.98 -0.18
N ARG A 77 5.91 3.90 0.02
CA ARG A 77 7.17 4.00 -0.73
C ARG A 77 8.28 4.41 0.24
N HIS A 78 9.51 3.94 0.04
CA HIS A 78 10.65 4.43 0.81
C HIS A 78 10.92 5.93 0.57
N ARG A 79 11.56 6.56 1.57
CA ARG A 79 12.06 7.94 1.49
C ARG A 79 13.57 8.01 1.30
N ALA A 80 14.25 6.86 1.21
CA ALA A 80 15.70 6.78 1.02
C ALA A 80 16.17 7.56 -0.22
N SER A 81 17.34 8.16 -0.07
CA SER A 81 18.12 8.85 -1.09
C SER A 81 19.55 8.28 -1.13
N GLY A 82 20.26 8.53 -2.22
CA GLY A 82 21.55 7.96 -2.55
C GLY A 82 21.44 6.74 -3.47
N PHE A 83 22.52 6.47 -4.21
CA PHE A 83 22.67 5.27 -5.03
C PHE A 83 21.59 5.06 -6.12
N GLY A 84 20.92 6.14 -6.55
CA GLY A 84 19.87 6.09 -7.57
C GLY A 84 18.51 5.57 -7.07
N LEU A 85 18.36 5.36 -5.75
CA LEU A 85 17.09 4.93 -5.15
C LEU A 85 15.98 5.99 -5.32
N GLU A 86 16.35 7.27 -5.49
CA GLU A 86 15.37 8.34 -5.70
C GLU A 86 14.56 8.14 -6.98
N ALA A 87 15.19 7.55 -8.00
CA ALA A 87 14.58 7.29 -9.30
C ALA A 87 13.68 6.05 -9.29
N LYS A 88 13.81 5.17 -8.30
CA LYS A 88 13.11 3.88 -8.25
C LYS A 88 12.40 3.68 -6.92
N LYS A 89 11.20 4.23 -6.81
CA LYS A 89 10.33 4.12 -5.63
C LYS A 89 9.09 3.29 -5.95
N PRO A 90 9.15 1.95 -6.02
CA PRO A 90 7.96 1.14 -6.28
C PRO A 90 6.96 1.27 -5.12
N TYR A 91 5.66 1.11 -5.41
CA TYR A 91 4.64 0.98 -4.36
C TYR A 91 4.86 -0.29 -3.55
N THR A 92 4.28 -0.35 -2.35
CA THR A 92 4.41 -1.42 -1.34
C THR A 92 5.79 -1.57 -0.69
N ASP A 93 6.83 -0.92 -1.23
CA ASP A 93 8.23 -1.07 -0.80
C ASP A 93 8.72 -2.53 -0.72
N GLY A 94 8.13 -3.41 -1.55
CA GLY A 94 8.49 -4.84 -1.59
C GLY A 94 7.84 -5.70 -0.52
N VAL A 95 6.83 -5.20 0.21
CA VAL A 95 6.02 -6.03 1.12
C VAL A 95 4.53 -5.71 1.01
N VAL A 96 3.74 -6.77 0.86
CA VAL A 96 2.29 -6.72 0.96
C VAL A 96 1.91 -7.12 2.38
N THR A 97 1.15 -6.28 3.08
CA THR A 97 0.69 -6.51 4.47
C THR A 97 -0.82 -6.33 4.55
N GLY A 98 -1.47 -7.00 5.50
CA GLY A 98 -2.89 -6.83 5.71
C GLY A 98 -3.48 -7.88 6.63
N TRP A 99 -4.78 -8.05 6.53
CA TRP A 99 -5.53 -9.06 7.28
C TRP A 99 -6.62 -9.67 6.40
N GLY A 100 -7.15 -10.81 6.83
CA GLY A 100 -8.27 -11.49 6.20
C GLY A 100 -8.70 -12.67 7.07
N THR A 101 -9.29 -13.70 6.47
CA THR A 101 -9.71 -14.89 7.20
C THR A 101 -9.09 -16.16 6.63
N VAL A 102 -8.87 -17.16 7.47
CA VAL A 102 -8.55 -18.54 7.10
C VAL A 102 -9.53 -19.43 7.84
N GLU A 103 -10.35 -20.17 7.10
CA GLU A 103 -11.43 -20.98 7.69
C GLU A 103 -12.34 -20.10 8.60
N GLY A 104 -12.64 -18.88 8.16
CA GLY A 104 -13.46 -17.91 8.88
C GLY A 104 -12.80 -17.24 10.09
N ARG A 105 -11.53 -17.55 10.39
CA ARG A 105 -10.80 -16.98 11.53
C ARG A 105 -9.90 -15.84 11.08
N THR A 106 -10.00 -14.68 11.73
CA THR A 106 -9.16 -13.52 11.39
C THR A 106 -7.68 -13.81 11.59
N VAL A 107 -6.88 -13.51 10.57
CA VAL A 107 -5.42 -13.58 10.61
C VAL A 107 -4.80 -12.30 10.05
N PHE A 108 -3.61 -11.96 10.54
CA PHE A 108 -2.77 -10.91 9.97
C PHE A 108 -1.65 -11.56 9.17
N VAL A 109 -1.37 -11.00 8.00
CA VAL A 109 -0.40 -11.59 7.06
C VAL A 109 0.51 -10.52 6.48
N TYR A 110 1.72 -10.94 6.17
CA TYR A 110 2.62 -10.19 5.29
C TYR A 110 3.34 -11.15 4.35
N ALA A 111 3.72 -10.65 3.17
CA ALA A 111 4.48 -11.41 2.19
C ALA A 111 5.48 -10.49 1.45
N HIS A 112 6.75 -10.88 1.45
CA HIS A 112 7.79 -10.18 0.68
C HIS A 112 7.59 -10.39 -0.83
N ASP A 113 7.64 -9.32 -1.61
CA ASP A 113 7.56 -9.36 -3.06
C ASP A 113 8.96 -9.33 -3.69
N PHE A 114 9.44 -10.51 -4.09
CA PHE A 114 10.76 -10.69 -4.70
C PHE A 114 10.92 -9.97 -6.05
N ARG A 115 9.84 -9.48 -6.66
CA ARG A 115 9.89 -8.67 -7.88
C ARG A 115 10.49 -7.27 -7.60
N ILE A 116 10.45 -6.82 -6.35
CA ILE A 116 10.93 -5.50 -5.91
C ILE A 116 12.22 -5.67 -5.12
N PHE A 117 13.33 -5.09 -5.62
CA PHE A 117 14.66 -5.13 -5.00
C PHE A 117 15.15 -6.53 -4.59
N GLY A 118 14.63 -7.60 -5.21
CA GLY A 118 14.94 -8.98 -4.82
C GLY A 118 14.43 -9.36 -3.42
N GLY A 119 13.49 -8.60 -2.84
CA GLY A 119 13.00 -8.80 -1.48
C GLY A 119 13.90 -8.21 -0.38
N ALA A 120 14.85 -7.33 -0.73
CA ALA A 120 15.68 -6.63 0.24
C ALA A 120 14.84 -5.72 1.16
N LEU A 121 15.25 -5.64 2.43
CA LEU A 121 14.52 -4.91 3.46
C LEU A 121 14.98 -3.45 3.55
N GLY A 122 14.07 -2.51 3.33
CA GLY A 122 14.25 -1.08 3.59
C GLY A 122 13.57 -0.62 4.87
N GLU A 123 13.77 0.64 5.27
CA GLU A 123 13.11 1.23 6.43
C GLU A 123 11.58 1.20 6.31
N ALA A 124 11.02 1.67 5.19
CA ALA A 124 9.57 1.67 4.98
C ALA A 124 8.98 0.24 4.91
N HIS A 125 9.68 -0.70 4.30
CA HIS A 125 9.36 -2.12 4.36
C HIS A 125 9.28 -2.65 5.81
N ALA A 126 10.29 -2.36 6.64
CA ALA A 126 10.33 -2.82 8.02
C ALA A 126 9.19 -2.22 8.87
N THR A 127 8.92 -0.92 8.71
CA THR A 127 7.81 -0.23 9.41
C THR A 127 6.43 -0.79 9.05
N LYS A 128 6.28 -1.41 7.88
CA LYS A 128 5.00 -2.06 7.54
C LYS A 128 4.77 -3.36 8.33
N ILE A 129 5.84 -3.98 8.85
CA ILE A 129 5.80 -5.28 9.53
C ILE A 129 5.85 -5.12 11.06
N HIS A 130 6.66 -4.18 11.56
CA HIS A 130 6.94 -3.94 12.98
C HIS A 130 6.29 -2.66 13.49
#